data_AF-A0A856M9L6-F1
#
_entry.id   AF-A0A856M9L6-F1
#
_cell.length_a   1.000
_cell.length_b   1.000
_cell.length_c   1.000
_cell.angle_alpha   90.00
_cell.angle_beta   90.00
_cell.angle_gamma   90.00
#
_symmetry.space_group_name_H-M   'P 1'
#
loop_
_entity.id
_entity.type
_entity.pdbx_description
1 polymer ?
#
loop_
_entity_poly.entity_id
_entity_poly.type
_entity_poly.pdbx_seq_one_letter_code
_entity_poly.pdbx_strand_id
1 'polypeptide(L)'
;MRTRQEITDMFSTFAQLEGDKFSKWSIDKKLYKNIQNHLELSSEALKSENFWALYWHKHWRSKSNNFARMHLSAYLQEACYWTASKAVAKFTLSQYTLADYFQMAIAEVEIILKDFNSEKCSSLKTYAIMAIPSRLKDVLRQRKEANLCTNWALLRKVSKKLLSEALSEAGFSQSAIAQYRLAWTCFNQLYVQNQPGGTSKLPEPNRQLWEAIANLYNQQRQSQLTQLTEQRNAQTIEQWLNQTVLYVRAYLFPAVKSLNAFKQDDDTTVTFDLPDPSFDSPMADMIAQEDVQNRQNQISQMFAVLLKALQSLDGQSQEVLKLYYQQGLTQQQIMQQLQMSQPTVSRRLVKGRESMLAGLIKWSQALNICVDSNQIKDMSLALEEWLRNQYGEYNMNP
;
A
#
# COMPACT_ATOMS: atom_id res chain seq x y z
N MET A 1 -23.98 2.29 7.25
CA MET A 1 -23.57 3.67 7.53
C MET A 1 -24.30 4.61 6.58
N ARG A 2 -24.90 5.70 7.08
CA ARG A 2 -25.58 6.69 6.23
C ARG A 2 -24.54 7.58 5.54
N THR A 3 -24.63 7.77 4.23
CA THR A 3 -23.73 8.63 3.46
C THR A 3 -23.98 10.10 3.78
N ARG A 4 -22.91 10.86 3.94
CA ARG A 4 -22.94 12.31 4.15
C ARG A 4 -23.23 12.98 2.81
N GLN A 5 -24.07 14.02 2.84
CA GLN A 5 -24.47 14.79 1.65
C GLN A 5 -23.94 16.22 1.72
N GLU A 6 -23.91 16.79 2.93
CA GLU A 6 -23.40 18.13 3.17
C GLU A 6 -21.87 18.17 3.20
N ILE A 7 -21.28 19.18 2.55
CA ILE A 7 -19.82 19.39 2.51
C ILE A 7 -19.28 19.58 3.93
N THR A 8 -20.00 20.33 4.76
CA THR A 8 -19.65 20.55 6.16
C THR A 8 -19.49 19.22 6.89
N ASP A 9 -20.42 18.29 6.72
CA ASP A 9 -20.36 16.96 7.34
C ASP A 9 -19.22 16.12 6.76
N MET A 10 -19.06 16.13 5.44
CA MET A 10 -18.01 15.36 4.75
C MET A 10 -16.61 15.69 5.29
N PHE A 11 -16.32 16.97 5.53
CA PHE A 11 -15.00 17.43 5.96
C PHE A 11 -14.85 17.65 7.47
N SER A 12 -15.88 17.42 8.29
CA SER A 12 -15.79 17.67 9.74
C SER A 12 -16.23 16.52 10.64
N THR A 13 -16.79 15.44 10.09
CA THR A 13 -17.26 14.32 10.92
C THR A 13 -16.41 13.07 10.80
N PHE A 14 -16.33 12.31 11.88
CA PHE A 14 -15.66 11.01 11.96
C PHE A 14 -16.66 9.90 12.31
N ALA A 15 -16.48 8.71 11.74
CA ALA A 15 -17.37 7.60 12.00
C ALA A 15 -17.08 7.05 13.41
N GLN A 16 -18.10 7.00 14.25
CA GLN A 16 -18.02 6.36 15.56
C GLN A 16 -18.59 4.94 15.47
N LEU A 17 -17.79 3.97 15.93
CA LEU A 17 -18.20 2.57 15.99
C LEU A 17 -18.49 2.19 17.45
N GLU A 18 -19.62 1.52 17.67
CA GLU A 18 -20.01 0.95 18.96
C GLU A 18 -20.37 -0.53 18.74
N GLY A 19 -19.79 -1.43 19.53
CA GLY A 19 -20.03 -2.87 19.38
C GLY A 19 -19.71 -3.41 17.98
N ASP A 20 -18.62 -2.92 17.38
CA ASP A 20 -18.16 -3.29 16.03
C ASP A 20 -19.11 -2.93 14.88
N LYS A 21 -20.00 -1.97 15.10
CA LYS A 21 -20.94 -1.46 14.10
C LYS A 21 -20.91 0.05 14.08
N PHE A 22 -21.21 0.62 12.92
CA PHE A 22 -21.42 2.07 12.82
C PHE A 22 -22.56 2.51 13.74
N SER A 23 -22.27 3.46 14.63
CA SER A 23 -23.26 4.07 15.52
C SER A 23 -23.71 5.42 14.97
N LYS A 24 -22.78 6.38 14.85
CA LYS A 24 -23.10 7.75 14.42
C LYS A 24 -21.90 8.48 13.83
N TRP A 25 -22.18 9.61 13.20
CA TRP A 25 -21.16 10.59 12.81
C TRP A 25 -20.89 11.52 13.99
N SER A 26 -19.64 11.58 14.44
CA SER A 26 -19.20 12.52 15.48
C SER A 26 -18.62 13.76 14.82
N ILE A 27 -19.17 14.94 15.14
CA ILE A 27 -18.74 16.22 14.58
C ILE A 27 -17.52 16.75 15.35
N ASP A 28 -16.43 17.04 14.65
CA ASP A 28 -15.34 17.84 15.18
C ASP A 28 -15.71 19.33 15.05
N LYS A 29 -15.97 19.97 16.19
CA LYS A 29 -16.40 21.38 16.24
C LYS A 29 -15.38 22.36 15.65
N LYS A 30 -14.08 22.03 15.69
CA LYS A 30 -13.03 22.89 15.13
C LYS A 30 -13.03 22.78 13.61
N LEU A 31 -13.09 21.57 13.08
CA LEU A 31 -13.20 21.36 11.63
C LEU A 31 -14.51 21.94 11.08
N TYR A 32 -15.62 21.73 11.77
CA TYR A 32 -16.93 22.24 11.33
C TYR A 32 -16.92 23.76 11.19
N LYS A 33 -16.44 24.48 12.21
CA LYS A 33 -16.28 25.94 12.14
C LYS A 33 -15.30 26.36 11.04
N ASN A 34 -14.20 25.63 10.87
CA ASN A 34 -13.21 25.96 9.85
C ASN A 34 -13.80 25.87 8.43
N ILE A 35 -14.43 24.75 8.09
CA ILE A 35 -15.03 24.57 6.75
C ILE A 35 -16.22 25.51 6.54
N GLN A 36 -17.04 25.75 7.58
CA GLN A 36 -18.15 26.68 7.50
C GLN A 36 -17.69 28.11 7.20
N ASN A 37 -16.64 28.60 7.88
CA ASN A 37 -16.08 29.92 7.62
C ASN A 37 -15.57 30.05 6.17
N HIS A 38 -14.94 28.99 5.63
CA HIS A 38 -14.47 29.00 4.24
C HIS A 38 -15.63 28.92 3.24
N LEU A 39 -16.73 28.24 3.58
CA LEU A 39 -17.93 28.17 2.75
C LEU A 39 -18.68 29.50 2.72
N GLU A 40 -18.80 30.20 3.85
CA GLU A 40 -19.45 31.51 3.95
C GLU A 40 -18.70 32.60 3.16
N LEU A 41 -17.38 32.46 3.01
CA LEU A 41 -16.54 33.36 2.21
C LEU A 41 -16.47 32.99 0.72
N SER A 42 -17.06 31.86 0.31
CA SER A 42 -16.94 31.30 -1.04
C SER A 42 -18.23 31.47 -1.85
N SER A 43 -18.12 31.65 -3.17
CA SER A 43 -19.26 31.75 -4.08
C SER A 43 -19.97 30.39 -4.26
N GLU A 44 -21.25 30.41 -4.66
CA GLU A 44 -22.09 29.22 -4.88
C GLU A 44 -21.43 28.15 -5.77
N ALA A 45 -20.65 28.57 -6.77
CA ALA A 45 -19.92 27.70 -7.70
C ALA A 45 -18.76 26.91 -7.06
N LEU A 46 -18.30 27.32 -5.87
CA LEU A 46 -17.23 26.67 -5.11
C LEU A 46 -17.74 25.64 -4.11
N LYS A 47 -19.05 25.38 -4.06
CA LYS A 47 -19.68 24.34 -3.22
C LYS A 47 -19.56 22.93 -3.81
N SER A 48 -18.54 22.65 -4.63
CA SER A 48 -18.29 21.30 -5.14
C SER A 48 -17.48 20.49 -4.13
N GLU A 49 -17.93 19.27 -3.80
CA GLU A 49 -17.19 18.30 -2.97
C GLU A 49 -15.75 18.12 -3.46
N ASN A 50 -15.59 17.97 -4.78
CA ASN A 50 -14.30 17.73 -5.40
C ASN A 50 -13.37 18.94 -5.30
N PHE A 51 -13.93 20.15 -5.44
CA PHE A 51 -13.16 21.38 -5.26
C PHE A 51 -12.53 21.43 -3.87
N TRP A 52 -13.30 21.18 -2.81
CA TRP A 52 -12.81 21.21 -1.43
C TRP A 52 -11.79 20.10 -1.16
N ALA A 53 -11.98 18.91 -1.73
CA ALA A 53 -11.00 17.83 -1.61
C ALA A 53 -9.64 18.22 -2.22
N LEU A 54 -9.63 18.83 -3.42
CA LEU A 54 -8.42 19.30 -4.08
C LEU A 54 -7.80 20.52 -3.37
N TYR A 55 -8.64 21.44 -2.89
CA TYR A 55 -8.22 22.59 -2.11
C TYR A 55 -7.44 22.14 -0.87
N TRP A 56 -8.04 21.28 -0.04
CA TRP A 56 -7.38 20.78 1.16
C TRP A 56 -6.15 19.94 0.83
N HIS A 57 -6.17 19.14 -0.25
CA HIS A 57 -4.99 18.38 -0.68
C HIS A 57 -3.81 19.29 -1.06
N LYS A 58 -4.05 20.39 -1.77
CA LYS A 58 -3.04 21.39 -2.10
C LYS A 58 -2.49 22.09 -0.85
N HIS A 59 -3.36 22.44 0.10
CA HIS A 59 -2.97 23.02 1.38
C HIS A 59 -2.19 22.04 2.27
N TRP A 60 -2.53 20.76 2.21
CA TRP A 60 -1.80 19.70 2.90
C TRP A 60 -0.39 19.53 2.30
N ARG A 61 -0.26 19.53 0.97
CA ARG A 61 1.04 19.41 0.27
C ARG A 61 1.99 20.59 0.50
N SER A 62 1.47 21.79 0.71
CA SER A 62 2.27 23.00 0.99
C SER A 62 2.78 23.09 2.45
N LYS A 63 2.70 21.99 3.21
CA LYS A 63 3.31 21.73 4.54
C LYS A 63 3.08 22.79 5.64
N SER A 64 1.98 23.56 5.58
CA SER A 64 1.68 24.60 6.57
C SER A 64 0.36 24.44 7.35
N ASN A 65 -0.51 23.46 7.03
CA ASN A 65 -1.85 23.43 7.62
C ASN A 65 -2.29 22.05 8.17
N ASN A 66 -2.29 21.93 9.51
CA ASN A 66 -2.76 20.74 10.23
C ASN A 66 -4.27 20.48 10.03
N PHE A 67 -5.07 21.52 9.78
CA PHE A 67 -6.51 21.37 9.49
C PHE A 67 -6.75 20.67 8.15
N ALA A 68 -5.92 20.94 7.14
CA ALA A 68 -6.05 20.32 5.83
C ALA A 68 -5.94 18.79 5.92
N ARG A 69 -4.99 18.29 6.71
CA ARG A 69 -4.85 16.86 7.00
C ARG A 69 -6.12 16.29 7.62
N MET A 70 -6.62 16.94 8.67
CA MET A 70 -7.80 16.47 9.40
C MET A 70 -9.08 16.50 8.55
N HIS A 71 -9.26 17.53 7.72
CA HIS A 71 -10.36 17.61 6.77
C HIS A 71 -10.33 16.46 5.75
N LEU A 72 -9.16 16.14 5.20
CA LEU A 72 -9.00 15.04 4.27
C LEU A 72 -9.21 13.66 4.94
N SER A 73 -8.76 13.50 6.19
CA SER A 73 -9.02 12.30 6.99
C SER A 73 -10.51 12.12 7.29
N ALA A 74 -11.23 13.21 7.60
CA ALA A 74 -12.70 13.19 7.78
C ALA A 74 -13.42 12.85 6.47
N TYR A 75 -12.96 13.42 5.35
CA TYR A 75 -13.50 13.18 4.02
C TYR A 75 -13.43 11.70 3.62
N LEU A 76 -12.28 11.05 3.85
CA LEU A 76 -12.05 9.68 3.42
C LEU A 76 -12.63 8.59 4.35
N GLN A 77 -13.26 8.97 5.48
CA GLN A 77 -13.89 8.03 6.43
C GLN A 77 -14.85 7.05 5.74
N GLU A 78 -15.62 7.51 4.75
CA GLU A 78 -16.56 6.63 4.04
C GLU A 78 -15.88 5.58 3.19
N ALA A 79 -14.85 5.98 2.46
CA ALA A 79 -14.08 5.05 1.63
C ALA A 79 -13.38 3.99 2.51
N CYS A 80 -12.85 4.40 3.66
CA CYS A 80 -12.26 3.49 4.65
C CYS A 80 -13.32 2.52 5.23
N TYR A 81 -14.49 3.02 5.66
CA TYR A 81 -15.53 2.20 6.29
C TYR A 81 -16.09 1.16 5.32
N TRP A 82 -16.44 1.56 4.11
CA TRP A 82 -17.00 0.64 3.12
C TRP A 82 -15.98 -0.40 2.67
N THR A 83 -14.70 -0.02 2.59
CA THR A 83 -13.63 -0.98 2.31
C THR A 83 -13.49 -2.01 3.43
N ALA A 84 -13.51 -1.56 4.69
CA ALA A 84 -13.47 -2.44 5.85
C ALA A 84 -14.68 -3.39 5.91
N SER A 85 -15.89 -2.87 5.69
CA SER A 85 -17.11 -3.67 5.64
C SER A 85 -17.07 -4.76 4.56
N LYS A 86 -16.57 -4.42 3.36
CA LYS A 86 -16.34 -5.38 2.28
C LYS A 86 -15.28 -6.42 2.63
N ALA A 87 -14.24 -6.04 3.38
CA ALA A 87 -13.18 -6.95 3.83
C ALA A 87 -13.72 -7.97 4.84
N VAL A 88 -14.47 -7.54 5.86
CA VAL A 88 -15.13 -8.43 6.84
C VAL A 88 -16.02 -9.46 6.13
N ALA A 89 -16.86 -9.01 5.19
CA ALA A 89 -17.76 -9.88 4.45
C ALA A 89 -17.03 -10.94 3.61
N LYS A 90 -15.82 -10.62 3.11
CA LYS A 90 -15.00 -11.54 2.31
C LYS A 90 -14.15 -12.48 3.15
N PHE A 91 -13.77 -12.09 4.35
CA PHE A 91 -12.88 -12.85 5.23
C PHE A 91 -13.60 -13.28 6.52
N THR A 92 -14.71 -13.99 6.39
CA THR A 92 -15.57 -14.46 7.49
C THR A 92 -14.87 -15.33 8.55
N LEU A 93 -13.67 -15.84 8.26
CA LEU A 93 -12.81 -16.62 9.18
C LEU A 93 -11.66 -15.79 9.78
N SER A 94 -11.67 -14.46 9.61
CA SER A 94 -10.58 -13.62 10.11
C SER A 94 -10.75 -13.28 11.59
N GLN A 95 -9.63 -13.25 12.31
CA GLN A 95 -9.50 -12.74 13.68
C GLN A 95 -9.79 -11.23 13.82
N TYR A 96 -10.03 -10.52 12.71
CA TYR A 96 -10.21 -9.08 12.69
C TYR A 96 -11.69 -8.70 12.59
N THR A 97 -12.06 -7.75 13.43
CA THR A 97 -13.38 -7.12 13.49
C THR A 97 -13.52 -6.00 12.44
N LEU A 98 -14.73 -5.46 12.24
CA LEU A 98 -14.94 -4.31 11.36
C LEU A 98 -14.09 -3.12 11.79
N ALA A 99 -14.01 -2.87 13.10
CA ALA A 99 -13.21 -1.82 13.69
C ALA A 99 -11.73 -2.00 13.37
N ASP A 100 -11.20 -3.22 13.43
CA ASP A 100 -9.80 -3.50 13.09
C ASP A 100 -9.51 -3.15 11.62
N TYR A 101 -10.32 -3.66 10.69
CA TYR A 101 -10.16 -3.35 9.27
C TYR A 101 -10.34 -1.86 8.97
N PHE A 102 -11.23 -1.20 9.71
CA PHE A 102 -11.47 0.23 9.56
C PHE A 102 -10.28 1.06 10.02
N GLN A 103 -9.69 0.75 11.19
CA GLN A 103 -8.48 1.40 11.66
C GLN A 103 -7.29 1.14 10.74
N MET A 104 -7.14 -0.08 10.22
CA MET A 104 -6.13 -0.41 9.22
C MET A 104 -6.30 0.43 7.95
N ALA A 105 -7.53 0.64 7.48
CA ALA A 105 -7.80 1.49 6.33
C ALA A 105 -7.55 2.97 6.61
N ILE A 106 -7.81 3.46 7.83
CA ILE A 106 -7.53 4.84 8.24
C ILE A 106 -6.02 5.11 8.28
N ALA A 107 -5.21 4.17 8.77
CA ALA A 107 -3.76 4.32 8.85
C ALA A 107 -3.10 4.55 7.47
N GLU A 108 -3.69 4.00 6.41
CA GLU A 108 -3.20 4.15 5.04
C GLU A 108 -3.59 5.48 4.38
N VAL A 109 -4.46 6.29 5.00
CA VAL A 109 -4.95 7.54 4.40
C VAL A 109 -3.80 8.49 4.07
N GLU A 110 -2.81 8.62 4.94
CA GLU A 110 -1.70 9.54 4.71
C GLU A 110 -0.84 9.14 3.50
N ILE A 111 -0.60 7.83 3.34
CA ILE A 111 0.09 7.26 2.18
C ILE A 111 -0.73 7.52 0.90
N ILE A 112 -2.04 7.33 0.98
CA ILE A 112 -2.96 7.56 -0.15
C ILE A 112 -2.97 9.04 -0.55
N LEU A 113 -2.99 9.96 0.42
CA LEU A 113 -2.91 11.39 0.14
C LEU A 113 -1.56 11.77 -0.49
N LYS A 114 -0.47 11.12 -0.05
CA LYS A 114 0.86 11.32 -0.64
C LYS A 114 0.91 10.85 -2.10
N ASP A 115 0.37 9.66 -2.37
CA ASP A 115 0.39 9.02 -3.69
C ASP A 115 -0.65 9.61 -4.66
N PHE A 116 -1.70 10.27 -4.15
CA PHE A 116 -2.73 10.90 -4.97
C PHE A 116 -2.16 12.05 -5.82
N ASN A 117 -2.42 12.01 -7.12
CA ASN A 117 -2.08 13.08 -8.07
C ASN A 117 -3.35 13.55 -8.80
N SER A 118 -3.71 14.83 -8.59
CA SER A 118 -4.87 15.49 -9.19
C SER A 118 -4.82 15.60 -10.72
N GLU A 119 -3.64 15.50 -11.34
CA GLU A 119 -3.46 15.51 -12.80
C GLU A 119 -3.85 14.17 -13.45
N LYS A 120 -3.75 13.06 -12.69
CA LYS A 120 -4.04 11.71 -13.17
C LYS A 120 -5.45 11.24 -12.80
N CYS A 121 -5.99 11.75 -11.71
CA CYS A 121 -7.35 11.46 -11.28
C CYS A 121 -7.97 12.75 -10.74
N SER A 122 -9.05 13.20 -11.37
CA SER A 122 -9.71 14.46 -11.04
C SER A 122 -10.38 14.46 -9.67
N SER A 123 -10.63 13.27 -9.10
CA SER A 123 -11.32 13.10 -7.81
C SER A 123 -10.53 12.25 -6.82
N LEU A 124 -10.20 12.86 -5.68
CA LEU A 124 -9.54 12.17 -4.56
C LEU A 124 -10.38 10.99 -4.04
N LYS A 125 -11.71 11.13 -4.05
CA LYS A 125 -12.62 10.08 -3.57
C LYS A 125 -12.59 8.86 -4.47
N THR A 126 -12.62 9.06 -5.79
CA THR A 126 -12.53 7.98 -6.77
C THR A 126 -11.20 7.24 -6.62
N TYR A 127 -10.09 7.98 -6.52
CA TYR A 127 -8.78 7.40 -6.28
C TYR A 127 -8.73 6.59 -4.98
N ALA A 128 -9.23 7.15 -3.86
CA ALA A 128 -9.24 6.48 -2.57
C ALA A 128 -10.07 5.19 -2.58
N ILE A 129 -11.23 5.18 -3.27
CA ILE A 129 -12.06 3.98 -3.43
C ILE A 129 -11.29 2.84 -4.13
N MET A 130 -10.36 3.17 -5.02
CA MET A 130 -9.50 2.19 -5.70
C MET A 130 -8.26 1.82 -4.88
N ALA A 131 -7.61 2.79 -4.25
CA ALA A 131 -6.34 2.61 -3.56
C ALA A 131 -6.49 1.92 -2.18
N ILE A 132 -7.49 2.31 -1.38
CA ILE A 132 -7.67 1.77 -0.01
C ILE A 132 -7.82 0.23 -0.03
N PRO A 133 -8.64 -0.40 -0.89
CA PRO A 133 -8.75 -1.86 -0.92
C PRO A 133 -7.44 -2.57 -1.26
N SER A 134 -6.65 -2.03 -2.18
CA SER A 134 -5.37 -2.62 -2.58
C SER A 134 -4.35 -2.52 -1.45
N ARG A 135 -4.22 -1.33 -0.84
CA ARG A 135 -3.38 -1.13 0.35
C ARG A 135 -3.78 -2.03 1.51
N LEU A 136 -5.08 -2.13 1.80
CA LEU A 136 -5.58 -3.00 2.86
C LEU A 136 -5.24 -4.47 2.60
N LYS A 137 -5.36 -4.95 1.34
CA LYS A 137 -4.94 -6.31 0.97
C LYS A 137 -3.44 -6.51 1.15
N ASP A 138 -2.62 -5.53 0.79
CA ASP A 138 -1.17 -5.61 0.97
C ASP A 138 -0.79 -5.71 2.45
N VAL A 139 -1.40 -4.88 3.31
CA VAL A 139 -1.20 -4.92 4.76
C VAL A 139 -1.62 -6.30 5.31
N LEU A 140 -2.76 -6.83 4.86
CA LEU A 140 -3.23 -8.15 5.29
C LEU A 140 -2.33 -9.29 4.79
N ARG A 141 -1.79 -9.18 3.57
CA ARG A 141 -0.83 -10.13 3.03
C ARG A 141 0.45 -10.10 3.86
N GLN A 142 1.02 -8.93 4.12
CA GLN A 142 2.22 -8.77 4.95
C GLN A 142 2.01 -9.35 6.36
N ARG A 143 0.86 -9.07 6.99
CA ARG A 143 0.47 -9.63 8.30
C ARG A 143 0.33 -11.16 8.26
N LYS A 144 -0.35 -11.71 7.26
CA LYS A 144 -0.49 -13.17 7.10
C LYS A 144 0.85 -13.84 6.83
N GLU A 145 1.67 -13.28 5.95
CA GLU A 145 2.98 -13.83 5.63
C GLU A 145 3.89 -13.85 6.86
N ALA A 146 3.91 -12.79 7.66
CA ALA A 146 4.74 -12.78 8.85
C ALA A 146 4.23 -13.71 9.96
N ASN A 147 2.92 -13.91 10.08
CA ASN A 147 2.34 -14.91 11.00
C ASN A 147 2.58 -16.35 10.54
N LEU A 148 2.61 -16.61 9.22
CA LEU A 148 2.85 -17.94 8.65
C LEU A 148 4.34 -18.30 8.53
N CYS A 149 5.24 -17.30 8.52
CA CYS A 149 6.67 -17.55 8.46
C CYS A 149 7.16 -18.12 9.81
N THR A 150 7.87 -19.25 9.74
CA THR A 150 8.70 -19.73 10.86
C THR A 150 9.72 -18.66 11.24
N ASN A 151 10.22 -18.67 12.49
CA ASN A 151 11.20 -17.70 12.98
C ASN A 151 12.38 -17.53 12.00
N TRP A 152 12.84 -18.65 11.44
CA TRP A 152 13.96 -18.73 10.49
C TRP A 152 13.61 -18.19 9.10
N ALA A 153 12.40 -18.48 8.61
CA ALA A 153 11.91 -17.90 7.37
C ALA A 153 11.74 -16.38 7.46
N LEU A 154 11.33 -15.88 8.62
CA LEU A 154 11.25 -14.45 8.88
C LEU A 154 12.65 -13.81 8.84
N LEU A 155 13.63 -14.37 9.57
CA LEU A 155 15.01 -13.87 9.57
C LEU A 155 15.64 -13.82 8.17
N ARG A 156 15.33 -14.79 7.29
CA ARG A 156 15.80 -14.78 5.90
C ARG A 156 15.17 -13.67 5.05
N LYS A 157 13.90 -13.32 5.29
CA LYS A 157 13.14 -12.33 4.51
C LYS A 157 13.37 -10.88 4.95
N VAL A 158 13.78 -10.67 6.19
CA VAL A 158 14.02 -9.35 6.78
C VAL A 158 15.18 -8.66 6.08
N SER A 159 15.08 -7.35 5.83
CA SER A 159 16.18 -6.56 5.26
C SER A 159 17.13 -6.07 6.35
N LYS A 160 18.40 -5.77 5.99
CA LYS A 160 19.39 -5.17 6.91
C LYS A 160 18.90 -3.88 7.57
N LYS A 161 18.09 -3.09 6.82
CA LYS A 161 17.50 -1.84 7.30
C LYS A 161 16.42 -2.13 8.35
N LEU A 162 15.45 -2.99 8.01
CA LEU A 162 14.36 -3.37 8.90
C LEU A 162 14.86 -4.00 10.21
N LEU A 163 15.91 -4.82 10.14
CA LEU A 163 16.55 -5.42 11.31
C LEU A 163 17.12 -4.35 12.26
N SER A 164 17.79 -3.34 11.70
CA SER A 164 18.45 -2.29 12.47
C SER A 164 17.42 -1.36 13.11
N GLU A 165 16.35 -1.04 12.39
CA GLU A 165 15.21 -0.25 12.90
C GLU A 165 14.51 -0.99 14.05
N ALA A 166 14.20 -2.28 13.87
CA ALA A 166 13.55 -3.09 14.91
C ALA A 166 14.39 -3.20 16.19
N LEU A 167 15.71 -3.35 16.07
CA LEU A 167 16.61 -3.39 17.22
C LEU A 167 16.80 -2.01 17.86
N SER A 168 16.80 -0.94 17.06
CA SER A 168 16.84 0.43 17.59
C SER A 168 15.59 0.78 18.38
N GLU A 169 14.40 0.39 17.90
CA GLU A 169 13.14 0.61 18.62
C GLU A 169 13.06 -0.23 19.91
N ALA A 170 13.68 -1.42 19.92
CA ALA A 170 13.84 -2.23 21.12
C ALA A 170 14.85 -1.67 22.14
N GLY A 171 15.50 -0.52 21.87
CA GLY A 171 16.39 0.18 22.80
C GLY A 171 17.84 -0.30 22.81
N PHE A 172 18.30 -1.02 21.77
CA PHE A 172 19.70 -1.47 21.69
C PHE A 172 20.63 -0.33 21.30
N SER A 173 21.84 -0.32 21.86
CA SER A 173 22.91 0.61 21.47
C SER A 173 23.46 0.27 20.09
N GLN A 174 24.06 1.26 19.41
CA GLN A 174 24.62 1.07 18.07
C GLN A 174 25.69 -0.04 17.99
N SER A 175 26.46 -0.24 19.07
CA SER A 175 27.44 -1.32 19.17
C SER A 175 26.79 -2.70 19.30
N ALA A 176 25.68 -2.81 20.03
CA ALA A 176 24.89 -4.03 20.14
C ALA A 176 24.16 -4.33 18.82
N ILE A 177 23.59 -3.33 18.15
CA ILE A 177 22.96 -3.48 16.83
C ILE A 177 23.97 -4.04 15.82
N ALA A 178 25.21 -3.54 15.82
CA ALA A 178 26.27 -4.06 14.95
C ALA A 178 26.60 -5.54 15.21
N GLN A 179 26.61 -5.97 16.48
CA GLN A 179 26.82 -7.38 16.86
C GLN A 179 25.68 -8.28 16.38
N TYR A 180 24.43 -7.88 16.61
CA TYR A 180 23.24 -8.61 16.18
C TYR A 180 23.14 -8.67 14.65
N ARG A 181 23.49 -7.58 13.96
CA ARG A 181 23.55 -7.53 12.50
C ARG A 181 24.63 -8.45 11.93
N LEU A 182 25.79 -8.55 12.59
CA LEU A 182 26.83 -9.47 12.18
C LEU A 182 26.38 -10.92 12.36
N ALA A 183 25.80 -11.28 13.51
CA ALA A 183 25.25 -12.60 13.75
C ALA A 183 24.19 -13.00 12.71
N TRP A 184 23.28 -12.07 12.36
CA TRP A 184 22.29 -12.26 11.30
C TRP A 184 22.92 -12.43 9.90
N THR A 185 24.00 -11.71 9.61
CA THR A 185 24.72 -11.83 8.34
C THR A 185 25.41 -13.19 8.23
N CYS A 186 26.06 -13.66 9.30
CA CYS A 186 26.67 -15.00 9.37
C CYS A 186 25.60 -16.09 9.21
N PHE A 187 24.45 -15.93 9.87
CA PHE A 187 23.30 -16.82 9.71
C PHE A 187 22.84 -16.89 8.25
N ASN A 188 22.58 -15.75 7.59
CA ASN A 188 22.13 -15.77 6.20
C ASN A 188 23.18 -16.34 5.23
N GLN A 189 24.47 -16.11 5.45
CA GLN A 189 25.52 -16.68 4.61
C GLN A 189 25.54 -18.21 4.66
N LEU A 190 25.51 -18.80 5.85
CA LEU A 190 25.62 -20.25 6.02
C LEU A 190 24.28 -20.98 5.86
N TYR A 191 23.17 -20.33 6.21
CA TYR A 191 21.84 -20.92 6.13
C TYR A 191 21.31 -20.93 4.68
N VAL A 192 21.66 -19.93 3.84
CA VAL A 192 21.29 -19.90 2.41
C VAL A 192 22.11 -20.92 1.60
N GLN A 193 23.39 -21.12 1.92
CA GLN A 193 24.25 -22.08 1.21
C GLN A 193 23.84 -23.54 1.41
N ASN A 194 23.25 -23.87 2.58
CA ASN A 194 22.89 -25.24 2.93
C ASN A 194 21.46 -25.63 2.52
N GLN A 195 20.62 -24.73 2.00
CA GLN A 195 19.24 -25.04 1.60
C GLN A 195 18.76 -24.29 0.33
N PRO A 196 18.75 -24.93 -0.85
CA PRO A 196 18.31 -24.30 -2.11
C PRO A 196 16.78 -24.19 -2.27
N GLY A 197 15.98 -24.42 -1.22
CA GLY A 197 14.51 -24.46 -1.26
C GLY A 197 13.79 -23.16 -0.84
N GLY A 198 12.59 -22.96 -1.38
CA GLY A 198 11.73 -21.78 -1.15
C GLY A 198 11.37 -21.49 0.32
N THR A 199 11.10 -20.22 0.61
CA THR A 199 11.03 -19.60 1.95
C THR A 199 9.85 -20.03 2.85
N SER A 200 9.03 -20.99 2.44
CA SER A 200 7.72 -21.25 3.08
C SER A 200 7.78 -22.22 4.26
N LYS A 201 8.72 -23.18 4.28
CA LYS A 201 8.87 -24.15 5.39
C LYS A 201 10.33 -24.51 5.63
N LEU A 202 11.07 -23.54 6.15
CA LEU A 202 12.47 -23.72 6.49
C LEU A 202 12.59 -24.46 7.85
N PRO A 203 13.28 -25.62 7.90
CA PRO A 203 13.45 -26.40 9.11
C PRO A 203 14.45 -25.72 10.07
N GLU A 204 14.33 -26.04 11.34
CA GLU A 204 15.19 -25.50 12.39
C GLU A 204 16.68 -25.77 12.12
N PRO A 205 17.59 -24.79 12.37
CA PRO A 205 19.02 -24.99 12.20
C PRO A 205 19.53 -26.12 13.12
N ASN A 206 20.25 -27.09 12.54
CA ASN A 206 20.85 -28.16 13.33
C ASN A 206 22.02 -27.62 14.19
N ARG A 207 22.35 -28.30 15.28
CA ARG A 207 23.40 -27.89 16.24
C ARG A 207 24.76 -27.63 15.58
N GLN A 208 25.11 -28.44 14.57
CA GLN A 208 26.33 -28.26 13.77
C GLN A 208 26.33 -26.94 12.97
N LEU A 209 25.17 -26.49 12.50
CA LEU A 209 25.02 -25.22 11.77
C LEU A 209 25.18 -24.03 12.73
N TRP A 210 24.67 -24.15 13.95
CA TRP A 210 24.87 -23.13 14.99
C TRP A 210 26.34 -22.96 15.39
N GLU A 211 27.07 -24.08 15.51
CA GLU A 211 28.52 -24.05 15.76
C GLU A 211 29.28 -23.41 14.59
N ALA A 212 28.91 -23.73 13.35
CA ALA A 212 29.49 -23.08 12.16
C ALA A 212 29.22 -21.57 12.12
N ILE A 213 28.01 -21.13 12.47
CA ILE A 213 27.64 -19.71 12.54
C ILE A 213 28.44 -19.01 13.65
N ALA A 214 28.57 -19.61 14.82
CA ALA A 214 29.36 -19.05 15.92
C ALA A 214 30.85 -18.91 15.55
N ASN A 215 31.40 -19.91 14.85
CA ASN A 215 32.78 -19.85 14.36
C ASN A 215 32.98 -18.73 13.32
N LEU A 216 32.06 -18.61 12.37
CA LEU A 216 32.10 -17.54 11.37
C LEU A 216 31.96 -16.15 12.01
N TYR A 217 31.05 -16.01 12.97
CA TYR A 217 30.90 -14.79 13.77
C TYR A 217 32.19 -14.45 14.51
N ASN A 218 32.81 -15.43 15.16
CA ASN A 218 34.04 -15.24 15.93
C ASN A 218 35.25 -14.88 15.06
N GLN A 219 35.27 -15.28 13.79
CA GLN A 219 36.27 -14.86 12.81
C GLN A 219 35.98 -13.44 12.29
N GLN A 220 34.75 -13.15 11.89
CA GLN A 220 34.38 -11.87 11.29
C GLN A 220 34.30 -10.73 12.31
N ARG A 221 34.09 -11.01 13.59
CA ARG A 221 34.05 -9.97 14.63
C ARG A 221 35.36 -9.20 14.77
N GLN A 222 36.49 -9.86 14.55
CA GLN A 222 37.81 -9.24 14.66
C GLN A 222 38.08 -8.22 13.54
N SER A 223 37.40 -8.36 12.39
CA SER A 223 37.57 -7.47 11.23
C SER A 223 36.44 -6.47 11.05
N GLN A 224 35.22 -6.76 11.53
CA GLN A 224 34.03 -5.95 11.28
C GLN A 224 33.49 -5.19 12.50
N LEU A 225 33.93 -5.50 13.73
CA LEU A 225 33.52 -4.78 14.93
C LEU A 225 34.67 -3.92 15.48
N THR A 226 34.35 -2.67 15.80
CA THR A 226 35.31 -1.67 16.32
C THR A 226 35.70 -1.93 17.78
N GLN A 227 34.97 -2.79 18.50
CA GLN A 227 35.24 -3.14 19.89
C GLN A 227 35.54 -4.63 20.03
N LEU A 228 36.61 -4.96 20.77
CA LEU A 228 36.97 -6.32 21.14
C LEU A 228 35.87 -6.94 21.98
N THR A 229 34.97 -7.65 21.31
CA THR A 229 33.89 -8.38 21.95
C THR A 229 34.36 -9.78 22.31
N GLU A 230 33.90 -10.30 23.45
CA GLU A 230 34.17 -11.66 23.89
C GLU A 230 33.74 -12.70 22.85
N GLN A 231 34.41 -13.85 22.85
CA GLN A 231 34.00 -14.99 22.03
C GLN A 231 32.58 -15.39 22.41
N ARG A 232 31.72 -15.59 21.40
CA ARG A 232 30.34 -16.03 21.62
C ARG A 232 30.21 -17.50 21.21
N ASN A 233 29.49 -18.26 22.04
CA ASN A 233 29.19 -19.66 21.77
C ASN A 233 27.93 -19.78 20.89
N ALA A 234 27.68 -21.00 20.39
CA ALA A 234 26.51 -21.31 19.56
C ALA A 234 25.17 -20.94 20.24
N GLN A 235 25.04 -21.20 21.55
CA GLN A 235 23.83 -20.93 22.32
C GLN A 235 23.50 -19.43 22.42
N THR A 236 24.50 -18.58 22.63
CA THR A 236 24.30 -17.13 22.71
C THR A 236 23.88 -16.56 21.35
N ILE A 237 24.46 -17.05 20.25
CA ILE A 237 24.07 -16.64 18.89
C ILE A 237 22.64 -17.07 18.56
N GLU A 238 22.26 -18.29 18.94
CA GLU A 238 20.90 -18.80 18.80
C GLU A 238 19.89 -17.95 19.57
N GLN A 239 20.19 -17.62 20.84
CA GLN A 239 19.37 -16.74 21.66
C GLN A 239 19.23 -15.35 21.04
N TRP A 240 20.32 -14.76 20.54
CA TRP A 240 20.30 -13.45 19.90
C TRP A 240 19.40 -13.44 18.67
N LEU A 241 19.47 -14.46 17.82
CA LEU A 241 18.64 -14.53 16.62
C LEU A 241 17.17 -14.81 16.93
N ASN A 242 16.87 -15.68 17.91
CA ASN A 242 15.51 -15.87 18.39
C ASN A 242 14.93 -14.56 18.97
N GLN A 243 15.72 -13.83 19.75
CA GLN A 243 15.30 -12.53 20.28
C GLN A 243 15.10 -11.50 19.16
N THR A 244 15.95 -11.53 18.14
CA THR A 244 15.82 -10.68 16.95
C THR A 244 14.50 -10.95 16.22
N VAL A 245 14.07 -12.22 16.12
CA VAL A 245 12.76 -12.58 15.55
C VAL A 245 11.63 -11.93 16.34
N LEU A 246 11.70 -11.98 17.68
CA LEU A 246 10.69 -11.39 18.54
C LEU A 246 10.61 -9.87 18.35
N TYR A 247 11.75 -9.17 18.32
CA TYR A 247 11.78 -7.73 18.09
C TYR A 247 11.30 -7.35 16.69
N VAL A 248 11.71 -8.10 15.66
CA VAL A 248 11.21 -7.88 14.30
C VAL A 248 9.70 -8.11 14.21
N ARG A 249 9.16 -9.14 14.89
CA ARG A 249 7.70 -9.35 14.96
C ARG A 249 7.00 -8.24 15.70
N ALA A 250 7.57 -7.75 16.81
CA ALA A 250 7.02 -6.63 17.56
C ALA A 250 7.08 -5.31 16.78
N TYR A 251 8.13 -5.09 15.99
CA TYR A 251 8.28 -3.93 15.11
C TYR A 251 7.28 -3.97 13.94
N LEU A 252 7.12 -5.13 13.31
CA LEU A 252 6.18 -5.32 12.20
C LEU A 252 4.72 -5.36 12.68
N PHE A 253 4.48 -5.84 13.90
CA PHE A 253 3.17 -5.97 14.53
C PHE A 253 3.24 -5.48 15.99
N PRO A 254 3.31 -4.16 16.19
CA PRO A 254 3.28 -3.61 17.53
C PRO A 254 1.96 -4.05 18.18
N ALA A 255 2.07 -4.66 19.36
CA ALA A 255 0.89 -4.96 20.14
C ALA A 255 0.17 -3.63 20.42
N VAL A 256 -1.08 -3.52 19.98
CA VAL A 256 -1.93 -2.38 20.31
C VAL A 256 -2.16 -2.42 21.82
N LYS A 257 -1.29 -1.75 22.57
CA LYS A 257 -1.48 -1.55 24.00
C LYS A 257 -2.59 -0.53 24.14
N SER A 258 -3.73 -0.98 24.66
CA SER A 258 -4.86 -0.12 25.01
C SER A 258 -4.36 1.03 25.87
N LEU A 259 -4.71 2.27 25.49
CA LEU A 259 -4.45 3.48 26.31
C LEU A 259 -5.00 3.36 27.74
N ASN A 260 -5.95 2.46 27.98
CA ASN A 260 -6.51 2.20 29.30
C ASN A 260 -5.63 1.29 30.18
N ALA A 261 -4.56 0.68 29.66
CA ALA A 261 -3.67 -0.18 30.44
C ALA A 261 -2.76 0.60 31.41
N PHE A 262 -2.59 1.91 31.20
CA PHE A 262 -1.72 2.77 32.03
C PHE A 262 -2.44 3.46 33.19
N LYS A 263 -3.66 3.02 33.55
CA LYS A 263 -4.45 3.63 34.63
C LYS A 263 -4.28 2.97 36.00
N GLN A 264 -3.26 2.13 36.19
CA GLN A 264 -2.89 1.67 37.52
C GLN A 264 -1.44 2.05 37.81
N ASP A 265 -1.31 2.94 38.79
CA ASP A 265 -0.11 3.38 39.50
C ASP A 265 0.96 4.08 38.64
N ASP A 266 0.82 5.41 38.48
CA ASP A 266 1.64 6.38 39.22
C ASP A 266 1.33 7.82 38.74
N ASP A 267 1.37 8.78 39.65
CA ASP A 267 0.96 10.18 39.46
C ASP A 267 2.03 11.02 38.73
N THR A 268 2.52 10.53 37.58
CA THR A 268 3.50 11.25 36.76
C THR A 268 3.02 11.41 35.32
N THR A 269 2.64 12.63 34.95
CA THR A 269 2.44 13.06 33.56
C THR A 269 3.76 12.90 32.77
N VAL A 270 3.89 11.80 32.03
CA VAL A 270 4.95 11.63 31.02
C VAL A 270 4.49 12.27 29.71
N THR A 271 4.96 13.48 29.43
CA THR A 271 4.93 14.06 28.09
C THR A 271 5.88 13.29 27.18
N PHE A 272 5.33 12.61 26.18
CA PHE A 272 6.12 11.99 25.10
C PHE A 272 6.46 13.04 24.04
N ASP A 273 7.70 13.51 24.03
CA ASP A 273 8.26 14.23 22.88
C ASP A 273 8.65 13.22 21.80
N LEU A 274 7.92 13.22 20.69
CA LEU A 274 8.27 12.47 19.48
C LEU A 274 9.27 13.30 18.65
N PRO A 275 10.41 12.75 18.22
CA PRO A 275 11.32 13.45 17.31
C PRO A 275 10.69 13.60 15.91
N ASP A 276 10.87 14.78 15.32
CA ASP A 276 10.42 15.15 13.98
C ASP A 276 11.25 14.39 12.91
N PRO A 277 10.63 13.62 11.99
CA PRO A 277 11.33 12.90 10.92
C PRO A 277 11.86 13.83 9.80
N SER A 278 12.03 15.13 10.05
CA SER A 278 12.33 16.17 9.07
C SER A 278 13.81 16.29 8.67
N PHE A 279 14.57 15.21 8.61
CA PHE A 279 15.90 15.24 8.01
C PHE A 279 15.90 14.41 6.75
N ASP A 280 16.04 15.05 5.58
CA ASP A 280 16.78 14.44 4.48
C ASP A 280 17.31 15.44 3.44
N SER A 281 18.41 15.00 2.83
CA SER A 281 19.46 15.78 2.16
C SER A 281 19.14 16.21 0.71
N PRO A 282 19.61 17.39 0.26
CA PRO A 282 19.33 18.00 -1.06
C PRO A 282 19.70 17.16 -2.30
N MET A 283 20.49 16.11 -2.15
CA MET A 283 20.89 15.22 -3.24
C MET A 283 19.79 14.20 -3.61
N ALA A 284 18.88 13.89 -2.69
CA ALA A 284 17.73 13.01 -2.94
C ALA A 284 16.68 13.68 -3.86
N ASP A 285 16.55 15.00 -3.78
CA ASP A 285 15.56 15.77 -4.55
C ASP A 285 15.91 15.87 -6.04
N MET A 286 17.20 15.97 -6.39
CA MET A 286 17.64 16.00 -7.80
C MET A 286 17.45 14.64 -8.49
N ILE A 287 17.73 13.53 -7.79
CA ILE A 287 17.51 12.16 -8.31
C ILE A 287 16.00 11.92 -8.52
N ALA A 288 15.16 12.40 -7.60
CA ALA A 288 13.71 12.27 -7.71
C ALA A 288 13.13 13.03 -8.92
N GLN A 289 13.66 14.19 -9.27
CA GLN A 289 13.20 14.98 -10.42
C GLN A 289 13.55 14.32 -11.76
N GLU A 290 14.78 13.80 -11.91
CA GLU A 290 15.21 13.09 -13.12
C GLU A 290 14.38 11.82 -13.36
N ASP A 291 14.11 11.07 -12.28
CA ASP A 291 13.24 9.89 -12.33
C ASP A 291 11.76 10.22 -12.64
N VAL A 292 11.28 11.40 -12.28
CA VAL A 292 9.90 11.85 -12.59
C VAL A 292 9.77 12.12 -14.08
N GLN A 293 10.72 12.82 -14.69
CA GLN A 293 10.70 13.12 -16.12
C GLN A 293 10.79 11.84 -16.96
N ASN A 294 11.67 10.92 -16.57
CA ASN A 294 11.81 9.62 -17.23
C ASN A 294 10.52 8.79 -17.14
N ARG A 295 9.85 8.80 -15.98
CA ARG A 295 8.57 8.09 -15.78
C ARG A 295 7.40 8.73 -16.54
N GLN A 296 7.34 10.06 -16.62
CA GLN A 296 6.31 10.75 -17.40
C GLN A 296 6.46 10.45 -18.91
N ASN A 297 7.69 10.45 -19.41
CA ASN A 297 7.97 10.09 -20.80
C ASN A 297 7.55 8.64 -21.10
N GLN A 298 7.83 7.71 -20.19
CA GLN A 298 7.41 6.30 -20.32
C GLN A 298 5.88 6.15 -20.33
N ILE A 299 5.17 6.86 -19.44
CA ILE A 299 3.69 6.81 -19.38
C ILE A 299 3.06 7.34 -20.67
N SER A 300 3.54 8.49 -21.17
CA SER A 300 3.04 9.08 -22.42
C SER A 300 3.28 8.16 -23.62
N GLN A 301 4.45 7.51 -23.69
CA GLN A 301 4.75 6.54 -24.73
C GLN A 301 3.84 5.30 -24.65
N MET A 302 3.60 4.78 -23.44
CA MET A 302 2.70 3.65 -23.21
C MET A 302 1.27 3.96 -23.67
N PHE A 303 0.73 5.14 -23.34
CA PHE A 303 -0.60 5.56 -23.80
C PHE A 303 -0.67 5.72 -25.32
N ALA A 304 0.37 6.29 -25.94
CA ALA A 304 0.43 6.41 -27.39
C ALA A 304 0.40 5.03 -28.08
N VAL A 305 1.07 4.02 -27.51
CA VAL A 305 1.06 2.64 -28.01
C VAL A 305 -0.34 2.02 -27.89
N LEU A 306 -1.03 2.21 -26.77
CA LEU A 306 -2.39 1.72 -26.56
C LEU A 306 -3.40 2.36 -27.51
N LEU A 307 -3.34 3.68 -27.69
CA LEU A 307 -4.21 4.40 -28.62
C LEU A 307 -3.96 3.97 -30.07
N LYS A 308 -2.70 3.78 -30.46
CA LYS A 308 -2.34 3.28 -31.78
C LYS A 308 -2.85 1.86 -32.00
N ALA A 309 -2.75 0.98 -31.00
CA ALA A 309 -3.29 -0.37 -31.07
C ALA A 309 -4.82 -0.36 -31.22
N LEU A 310 -5.50 0.52 -30.48
CA LEU A 310 -6.96 0.68 -30.56
C LEU A 310 -7.41 1.23 -31.92
N GLN A 311 -6.71 2.23 -32.46
CA GLN A 311 -6.95 2.78 -33.81
C GLN A 311 -6.66 1.79 -34.93
N SER A 312 -5.79 0.80 -34.70
CA SER A 312 -5.48 -0.25 -35.69
C SER A 312 -6.54 -1.35 -35.79
N LEU A 313 -7.50 -1.39 -34.85
CA LEU A 313 -8.64 -2.31 -34.91
C LEU A 313 -9.66 -1.84 -35.96
N ASP A 314 -10.35 -2.79 -36.59
CA ASP A 314 -11.44 -2.48 -37.51
C ASP A 314 -12.63 -1.84 -36.77
N GLY A 315 -13.39 -0.98 -37.46
CA GLY A 315 -14.46 -0.19 -36.84
C GLY A 315 -15.50 -1.02 -36.10
N GLN A 316 -15.82 -2.23 -36.59
CA GLN A 316 -16.73 -3.15 -35.89
C GLN A 316 -16.13 -3.72 -34.60
N SER A 317 -14.82 -3.98 -34.55
CA SER A 317 -14.15 -4.45 -33.32
C SER A 317 -14.04 -3.34 -32.27
N GLN A 318 -13.82 -2.09 -32.70
CA GLN A 318 -13.89 -0.92 -31.82
C GLN A 318 -15.29 -0.73 -31.24
N GLU A 319 -16.33 -0.90 -32.07
CA GLU A 319 -17.72 -0.78 -31.64
C GLU A 319 -18.14 -1.89 -30.68
N VAL A 320 -17.70 -3.13 -30.90
CA VAL A 320 -17.91 -4.25 -29.95
C VAL A 320 -17.23 -3.96 -28.60
N LEU A 321 -15.99 -3.45 -28.60
CA LEU A 321 -15.30 -3.08 -27.36
C LEU A 321 -16.03 -1.94 -26.64
N LYS A 322 -16.50 -0.95 -27.39
CA LYS A 322 -17.29 0.17 -26.87
C LYS A 322 -18.58 -0.32 -26.22
N LEU A 323 -19.40 -1.13 -26.91
CA LEU A 323 -20.65 -1.67 -26.37
C LEU A 323 -20.42 -2.54 -25.12
N TYR A 324 -19.34 -3.32 -25.09
CA TYR A 324 -19.02 -4.19 -23.96
C TYR A 324 -18.51 -3.43 -22.73
N TYR A 325 -17.60 -2.47 -22.90
CA TYR A 325 -16.97 -1.76 -21.78
C TYR A 325 -17.67 -0.45 -21.39
N GLN A 326 -18.26 0.27 -22.34
CA GLN A 326 -18.99 1.53 -22.08
C GLN A 326 -20.41 1.26 -21.59
N GLN A 327 -21.13 0.38 -22.28
CA GLN A 327 -22.56 0.15 -22.02
C GLN A 327 -22.80 -1.07 -21.13
N GLY A 328 -21.74 -1.81 -20.78
CA GLY A 328 -21.83 -3.00 -19.93
C GLY A 328 -22.68 -4.12 -20.53
N LEU A 329 -22.91 -4.10 -21.85
CA LEU A 329 -23.78 -5.05 -22.52
C LEU A 329 -23.16 -6.44 -22.50
N THR A 330 -24.00 -7.43 -22.21
CA THR A 330 -23.61 -8.84 -22.31
C THR A 330 -23.36 -9.22 -23.78
N GLN A 331 -22.54 -10.24 -24.00
CA GLN A 331 -22.25 -10.70 -25.37
C GLN A 331 -23.52 -11.04 -26.16
N GLN A 332 -24.57 -11.54 -25.50
CA GLN A 332 -25.86 -11.83 -26.11
C GLN A 332 -26.62 -10.57 -26.55
N GLN A 333 -26.53 -9.47 -25.79
CA GLN A 333 -27.14 -8.18 -26.16
C GLN A 333 -26.40 -7.54 -27.34
N ILE A 334 -25.06 -7.63 -27.35
CA ILE A 334 -24.23 -7.14 -28.47
C ILE A 334 -24.53 -7.91 -29.76
N MET A 335 -24.78 -9.22 -29.69
CA MET A 335 -25.21 -10.02 -30.84
C MET A 335 -26.49 -9.49 -31.48
N GLN A 336 -27.49 -9.16 -30.65
CA GLN A 336 -28.78 -8.67 -31.11
C GLN A 336 -28.65 -7.28 -31.75
N GLN A 337 -27.81 -6.41 -31.17
CA GLN A 337 -27.64 -5.03 -31.63
C GLN A 337 -26.81 -4.94 -32.92
N LEU A 338 -25.74 -5.73 -33.04
CA LEU A 338 -24.86 -5.71 -34.21
C LEU A 338 -25.21 -6.78 -35.25
N GLN A 339 -26.26 -7.58 -35.03
CA GLN A 339 -26.66 -8.72 -35.88
C GLN A 339 -25.51 -9.70 -36.16
N MET A 340 -24.73 -10.01 -35.12
CA MET A 340 -23.54 -10.87 -35.22
C MET A 340 -23.69 -12.14 -34.39
N SER A 341 -22.99 -13.20 -34.76
CA SER A 341 -22.97 -14.44 -33.96
C SER A 341 -22.12 -14.31 -32.69
N GLN A 342 -22.53 -15.00 -31.61
CA GLN A 342 -21.82 -15.00 -30.31
C GLN A 342 -20.33 -15.33 -30.43
N PRO A 343 -19.92 -16.35 -31.21
CA PRO A 343 -18.50 -16.67 -31.35
C PRO A 343 -17.73 -15.53 -32.02
N THR A 344 -18.37 -14.75 -32.89
CA THR A 344 -17.77 -13.60 -33.57
C THR A 344 -17.56 -12.44 -32.61
N VAL A 345 -18.54 -12.15 -31.74
CA VAL A 345 -18.42 -11.12 -30.69
C VAL A 345 -17.31 -11.48 -29.70
N SER A 346 -17.30 -12.72 -29.22
CA SER A 346 -16.27 -13.22 -28.29
C SER A 346 -14.87 -13.16 -28.90
N ARG A 347 -14.69 -13.66 -30.13
CA ARG A 347 -13.40 -13.60 -30.85
C ARG A 347 -12.91 -12.18 -31.05
N ARG A 348 -13.79 -11.22 -31.35
CA ARG A 348 -13.42 -9.81 -31.53
C ARG A 348 -13.00 -9.15 -30.22
N LEU A 349 -13.68 -9.44 -29.10
CA LEU A 349 -13.28 -8.97 -27.77
C LEU A 349 -11.89 -9.50 -27.38
N VAL A 350 -11.66 -10.80 -27.57
CA VAL A 350 -10.37 -11.44 -27.28
C VAL A 350 -9.27 -10.86 -28.18
N LYS A 351 -9.48 -10.82 -29.49
CA LYS A 351 -8.50 -10.32 -30.47
C LYS A 351 -8.15 -8.84 -30.24
N GLY A 352 -9.12 -8.01 -29.87
CA GLY A 352 -8.88 -6.61 -29.52
C GLY A 352 -7.97 -6.48 -28.30
N ARG A 353 -8.22 -7.27 -27.25
CA ARG A 353 -7.39 -7.29 -26.03
C ARG A 353 -5.99 -7.83 -26.30
N GLU A 354 -5.88 -8.92 -27.05
CA GLU A 354 -4.59 -9.51 -27.43
C GLU A 354 -3.75 -8.54 -28.27
N SER A 355 -4.37 -7.79 -29.18
CA SER A 355 -3.67 -6.79 -30.00
C SER A 355 -3.10 -5.65 -29.14
N MET A 356 -3.86 -5.15 -28.17
CA MET A 356 -3.40 -4.12 -27.23
C MET A 356 -2.30 -4.64 -26.30
N LEU A 357 -2.44 -5.88 -25.79
CA LEU A 357 -1.44 -6.53 -24.96
C LEU A 357 -0.14 -6.80 -25.72
N ALA A 358 -0.24 -7.24 -26.98
CA ALA A 358 0.92 -7.42 -27.86
C ALA A 358 1.64 -6.08 -28.14
N GLY A 359 0.88 -5.00 -28.30
CA GLY A 359 1.44 -3.65 -28.41
C GLY A 359 2.24 -3.24 -27.18
N LEU A 360 1.70 -3.49 -25.98
CA LEU A 360 2.38 -3.22 -24.71
C LEU A 360 3.64 -4.06 -24.51
N ILE A 361 3.58 -5.36 -24.82
CA ILE A 361 4.74 -6.27 -24.73
C ILE A 361 5.85 -5.84 -25.68
N LYS A 362 5.51 -5.43 -26.90
CA LYS A 362 6.49 -4.94 -27.88
C LYS A 362 7.14 -3.64 -27.42
N TRP A 363 6.37 -2.75 -26.80
CA TRP A 363 6.90 -1.51 -26.20
C TRP A 363 7.81 -1.78 -25.00
N SER A 364 7.43 -2.69 -24.10
CA SER A 364 8.26 -3.02 -22.94
C SER A 364 9.57 -3.71 -23.33
N GLN A 365 9.54 -4.56 -24.37
CA GLN A 365 10.75 -5.17 -24.94
C GLN A 365 11.69 -4.12 -25.57
N ALA A 366 11.16 -3.08 -26.20
CA ALA A 366 11.96 -1.97 -26.74
C ALA A 366 12.67 -1.14 -25.65
N LEU A 367 12.22 -1.24 -24.40
CA LEU A 367 12.83 -0.62 -23.21
C LEU A 367 13.74 -1.59 -22.43
N ASN A 368 14.11 -2.74 -23.02
CA ASN A 368 14.87 -3.82 -22.38
C ASN A 368 14.22 -4.40 -21.10
N ILE A 369 12.90 -4.30 -20.96
CA ILE A 369 12.16 -4.91 -19.86
C ILE A 369 11.81 -6.34 -20.26
N CYS A 370 12.40 -7.32 -19.58
CA CYS A 370 12.08 -8.73 -19.79
C CYS A 370 10.72 -9.03 -19.16
N VAL A 371 9.73 -9.41 -19.97
CA VAL A 371 8.37 -9.69 -19.49
C VAL A 371 8.19 -11.18 -19.26
N ASP A 372 7.91 -11.58 -18.01
CA ASP A 372 7.61 -12.97 -17.66
C ASP A 372 6.10 -13.31 -17.81
N SER A 373 5.74 -14.60 -17.75
CA SER A 373 4.35 -15.05 -17.90
C SER A 373 3.39 -14.54 -16.81
N ASN A 374 3.88 -14.20 -15.62
CA ASN A 374 3.04 -13.64 -14.55
C ASN A 374 2.79 -12.15 -14.82
N GLN A 375 3.81 -11.44 -15.29
CA GLN A 375 3.71 -10.04 -15.68
C GLN A 375 2.76 -9.85 -16.86
N ILE A 376 2.73 -10.75 -17.85
CA ILE A 376 1.75 -10.70 -18.94
C ILE A 376 0.32 -10.82 -18.40
N LYS A 377 0.09 -11.67 -17.40
CA LYS A 377 -1.22 -11.85 -16.76
C LYS A 377 -1.65 -10.60 -15.97
N ASP A 378 -0.72 -10.01 -15.24
CA ASP A 378 -0.97 -8.77 -14.49
C ASP A 378 -1.21 -7.58 -15.42
N MET A 379 -0.45 -7.48 -16.53
CA MET A 379 -0.68 -6.49 -17.59
C MET A 379 -2.04 -6.69 -18.27
N SER A 380 -2.48 -7.93 -18.47
CA SER A 380 -3.80 -8.25 -19.03
C SER A 380 -4.92 -7.80 -18.09
N LEU A 381 -4.80 -8.03 -16.78
CA LEU A 381 -5.76 -7.56 -15.78
C LEU A 381 -5.80 -6.03 -15.69
N ALA A 382 -4.64 -5.38 -15.67
CA ALA A 382 -4.55 -3.91 -15.66
C ALA A 382 -5.13 -3.29 -16.94
N LEU A 383 -4.96 -3.94 -18.09
CA LEU A 383 -5.56 -3.53 -19.36
C LEU A 383 -7.09 -3.64 -19.35
N GLU A 384 -7.65 -4.71 -18.76
CA GLU A 384 -9.10 -4.83 -18.60
C GLU A 384 -9.68 -3.72 -17.71
N GLU A 385 -8.99 -3.41 -16.62
CA GLU A 385 -9.38 -2.32 -15.72
C GLU A 385 -9.26 -0.95 -16.40
N TRP A 386 -8.18 -0.72 -17.15
CA TRP A 386 -8.00 0.50 -17.93
C TRP A 386 -9.09 0.67 -19.00
N LEU A 387 -9.42 -0.38 -19.76
CA LEU A 387 -10.48 -0.34 -20.76
C LEU A 387 -11.84 -0.03 -20.13
N ARG A 388 -12.14 -0.61 -18.96
CA ARG A 388 -13.37 -0.31 -18.22
C ARG A 388 -13.41 1.16 -17.76
N ASN A 389 -12.28 1.73 -17.36
CA ASN A 389 -12.22 3.12 -16.91
C ASN A 389 -12.28 4.14 -18.06
N GLN A 390 -11.54 3.91 -19.15
CA GLN A 390 -11.54 4.79 -20.33
C GLN A 390 -12.92 4.91 -20.98
N TYR A 391 -13.64 3.79 -21.06
CA TYR A 391 -15.01 3.79 -21.59
C TYR A 391 -16.05 4.13 -20.51
N GLY A 392 -15.71 4.04 -19.22
CA GLY A 392 -16.59 4.37 -18.09
C GLY A 392 -16.68 5.87 -17.79
N GLU A 393 -15.62 6.66 -18.01
CA GLU A 393 -15.64 8.12 -17.78
C GLU A 393 -16.54 8.89 -18.75
N TYR A 394 -16.90 8.30 -19.90
CA TYR A 394 -17.82 8.93 -20.86
C TYR A 394 -19.31 8.87 -20.44
N ASN A 395 -19.65 8.19 -19.34
CA ASN A 395 -21.02 8.06 -18.81
C ASN A 395 -21.28 8.88 -17.53
N MET A 396 -20.37 9.77 -17.15
CA MET A 396 -20.56 10.68 -16.00
C MET A 396 -20.71 12.14 -16.45
N ASN A 397 -21.55 12.38 -17.47
CA ASN A 397 -22.16 13.68 -17.73
C ASN A 397 -23.60 13.43 -18.25
N PRO A 398 -24.66 13.85 -17.53
CA PRO A 398 -25.99 13.96 -18.10
C PRO A 398 -26.07 15.05 -19.19
#